data_AF-A0A9W6BFP1-F1
#
_entry.id   AF-A0A9W6BFP1-F1
#
_cell.length_a   1.000
_cell.length_b   1.000
_cell.length_c   1.000
_cell.angle_alpha   90.00
_cell.angle_beta   90.00
_cell.angle_gamma   90.00
#
_symmetry.space_group_name_H-M   'P 1'
#
loop_
_entity.id
_entity.type
_entity.pdbx_description
1 polymer ?
#
loop_
_entity_poly.entity_id
_entity_poly.type
_entity_poly.pdbx_seq_one_letter_code
_entity_poly.pdbx_strand_id
1 'polypeptide(L)'
;MSNRPTRTSPHNPTTATAAAAYSPGPQPQDEAPPQPPRAPRLSLCQELRCGLSCRPNMYNRVRSWRLLRACAAVAVLTGLAFLWLGSAITAAAVEGGWTGPAAALQAFDKRFGYSLADVNTALAAWGVRGRALYLAWEALDVLFFIPSLLGIDLVIFNRLGEALVGATAAAGAGAAAGGSRRAAQLARVVRGVLVRLPLLMAAVDLLEDAGQVALTVWFGTAAAAESAGAGAPGWEWEAAVVAASAVNRVKWVCIGGSVGLALAAWGAMLWARQRRRDGGEGAAAAEGRREGMAKEE
;
A
#
# COMPACT_ATOMS: atom_id res chain seq x y z
N MET A 1 64.15 -4.89 -66.16
CA MET A 1 65.56 -5.00 -65.70
C MET A 1 66.20 -3.62 -65.72
N SER A 2 67.18 -3.43 -64.85
CA SER A 2 68.13 -2.30 -64.78
C SER A 2 67.73 -1.01 -64.05
N ASN A 3 68.06 -1.10 -62.75
CA ASN A 3 68.73 -0.12 -61.91
C ASN A 3 69.62 0.96 -62.59
N ARG A 4 69.66 2.11 -61.86
CA ARG A 4 70.75 3.11 -61.65
C ARG A 4 71.00 4.18 -62.72
N PRO A 5 71.67 5.33 -62.40
CA PRO A 5 72.18 5.81 -61.10
C PRO A 5 71.91 7.30 -60.75
N THR A 6 72.21 7.58 -59.48
CA THR A 6 72.46 8.84 -58.75
C THR A 6 73.16 10.00 -59.48
N ARG A 7 72.76 11.24 -59.15
CA ARG A 7 73.64 12.44 -59.23
C ARG A 7 73.29 13.52 -58.19
N THR A 8 74.22 13.71 -57.25
CA THR A 8 74.76 14.96 -56.65
C THR A 8 73.85 16.02 -55.98
N SER A 9 74.08 16.20 -54.66
CA SER A 9 74.36 17.43 -53.84
C SER A 9 74.05 18.85 -54.38
N PRO A 10 73.92 19.93 -53.56
CA PRO A 10 74.32 20.10 -52.14
C PRO A 10 73.35 20.89 -51.22
N HIS A 11 73.69 20.88 -49.92
CA HIS A 11 73.46 21.87 -48.86
C HIS A 11 72.56 23.10 -49.10
N ASN A 12 71.58 23.32 -48.22
CA ASN A 12 71.47 24.54 -47.41
C ASN A 12 70.45 24.39 -46.24
N PRO A 13 70.41 25.33 -45.27
CA PRO A 13 70.56 25.01 -43.85
C PRO A 13 69.23 24.80 -43.11
N THR A 14 69.32 23.96 -42.08
CA THR A 14 68.30 23.73 -41.06
C THR A 14 67.98 25.03 -40.31
N THR A 15 66.83 25.62 -40.62
CA THR A 15 66.14 26.50 -39.69
C THR A 15 65.40 25.62 -38.70
N ALA A 16 65.87 25.62 -37.45
CA ALA A 16 65.21 24.96 -36.34
C ALA A 16 63.91 25.70 -36.00
N THR A 17 62.79 25.27 -36.57
CA THR A 17 61.46 25.60 -36.03
C THR A 17 61.17 24.61 -34.91
N ALA A 18 61.23 25.10 -33.67
CA ALA A 18 60.74 24.41 -32.50
C ALA A 18 59.22 24.24 -32.62
N ALA A 19 58.78 23.11 -33.18
CA ALA A 19 57.43 22.60 -32.97
C ALA A 19 57.36 22.05 -31.54
N ALA A 20 56.89 22.89 -30.62
CA ALA A 20 56.43 22.42 -29.33
C ALA A 20 55.29 21.42 -29.58
N ALA A 21 55.56 20.13 -29.36
CA ALA A 21 54.56 19.09 -29.33
C ALA A 21 53.57 19.42 -28.20
N TYR A 22 52.41 19.95 -28.56
CA TYR A 22 51.27 20.05 -27.66
C TYR A 22 50.78 18.64 -27.39
N SER A 23 51.24 18.06 -26.28
CA SER A 23 50.71 16.82 -25.74
C SER A 23 49.37 17.19 -25.09
N PRO A 24 48.21 16.78 -25.64
CA PRO A 24 46.93 17.05 -24.98
C PRO A 24 46.97 16.35 -23.62
N GLY A 25 46.89 17.15 -22.57
CA GLY A 25 46.83 16.65 -21.20
C GLY A 25 45.68 15.64 -21.06
N PRO A 26 45.85 14.62 -20.18
CA PRO A 26 44.80 13.64 -19.92
C PRO A 26 43.50 14.37 -19.63
N GLN A 27 42.47 14.08 -20.43
CA GLN A 27 41.14 14.61 -20.18
C GLN A 27 40.73 14.23 -18.75
N PRO A 28 40.12 15.15 -17.98
CA PRO A 28 39.54 14.81 -16.70
C PRO A 28 38.59 13.63 -16.95
N GLN A 29 38.90 12.49 -16.34
CA GLN A 29 37.96 11.38 -16.32
C GLN A 29 36.72 11.92 -15.62
N ASP A 30 35.61 12.03 -16.35
CA ASP A 30 34.30 12.31 -15.79
C ASP A 30 34.02 11.23 -14.73
N GLU A 31 34.35 11.55 -13.48
CA GLU A 31 34.04 10.71 -12.34
C GLU A 31 32.53 10.56 -12.32
N ALA A 32 32.07 9.36 -12.71
CA ALA A 32 30.66 9.02 -12.67
C ALA A 32 30.12 9.40 -11.28
N PRO A 33 29.02 10.18 -11.21
CA PRO A 33 28.52 10.70 -9.95
C PRO A 33 28.37 9.54 -8.97
N PRO A 34 28.84 9.70 -7.71
CA PRO A 34 28.89 8.62 -6.75
C PRO A 34 27.50 8.01 -6.63
N GLN A 35 27.40 6.70 -6.94
CA GLN A 35 26.12 6.03 -6.85
C GLN A 35 25.61 6.15 -5.40
N PRO A 36 24.33 6.53 -5.20
CA PRO A 36 23.79 6.64 -3.86
C PRO A 36 23.96 5.29 -3.15
N PRO A 37 24.40 5.29 -1.88
CA PRO A 37 24.65 4.06 -1.15
C PRO A 37 23.40 3.19 -1.17
N ARG A 38 23.53 1.96 -1.67
CA ARG A 38 22.45 0.98 -1.66
C ARG A 38 22.02 0.80 -0.20
N ALA A 39 20.77 1.16 0.10
CA ALA A 39 20.24 0.96 1.43
C ALA A 39 20.41 -0.52 1.85
N PRO A 40 20.91 -0.80 3.07
CA PRO A 40 21.11 -2.17 3.52
C PRO A 40 19.80 -2.95 3.44
N ARG A 41 19.85 -4.14 2.81
CA ARG A 41 18.70 -5.05 2.76
C ARG A 41 18.48 -5.61 4.16
N LEU A 42 17.39 -5.21 4.81
CA LEU A 42 16.96 -5.78 6.07
C LEU A 42 16.52 -7.24 5.86
N SER A 43 16.70 -8.10 6.87
CA SER A 43 16.11 -9.43 6.84
C SER A 43 14.58 -9.34 6.94
N LEU A 44 13.83 -10.33 6.44
CA LEU A 44 12.36 -10.34 6.50
C LEU A 44 11.84 -10.13 7.94
N CYS A 45 12.49 -10.76 8.92
CA CYS A 45 12.15 -10.59 10.34
C CYS A 45 12.44 -9.17 10.84
N GLN A 46 13.47 -8.50 10.33
CA GLN A 46 13.76 -7.10 10.64
C GLN A 46 12.77 -6.14 9.96
N GLU A 47 12.33 -6.42 8.73
CA GLU A 47 11.28 -5.66 8.05
C GLU A 47 9.96 -5.75 8.83
N LEU A 48 9.58 -6.95 9.29
CA LEU A 48 8.40 -7.18 10.11
C LEU A 48 8.49 -6.48 11.48
N ARG A 49 9.62 -6.61 12.19
CA ARG A 49 9.82 -5.91 13.47
C ARG A 49 9.85 -4.39 13.30
N CYS A 50 10.46 -3.85 12.24
CA CYS A 50 10.48 -2.41 11.97
C CYS A 50 9.09 -1.87 11.60
N GLY A 51 8.27 -2.68 10.89
CA GLY A 51 6.87 -2.39 10.64
C GLY A 51 5.98 -2.45 11.89
N LEU A 52 6.39 -3.15 12.95
CA LEU A 52 5.65 -3.20 14.22
C LEU A 52 6.17 -2.18 15.26
N SER A 53 7.46 -1.82 15.19
CA SER A 53 8.11 -0.87 16.09
C SER A 53 7.96 0.57 15.62
N CYS A 54 6.71 1.03 15.48
CA CYS A 54 6.20 2.40 15.67
C CYS A 54 7.12 3.62 15.37
N ARG A 55 8.05 3.54 14.43
CA ARG A 55 8.78 4.72 13.93
C ARG A 55 8.09 5.14 12.64
N PRO A 56 7.31 6.25 12.63
CA PRO A 56 6.58 6.74 11.46
C PRO A 56 7.45 6.84 10.19
N ASN A 57 8.75 7.09 10.37
CA ASN A 57 9.72 7.23 9.28
C ASN A 57 10.13 5.88 8.62
N MET A 58 9.93 4.74 9.28
CA MET A 58 10.25 3.42 8.72
C MET A 58 9.12 2.88 7.83
N TYR A 59 7.85 3.15 8.17
CA TYR A 59 6.69 2.78 7.36
C TYR A 59 6.77 3.31 5.93
N ASN A 60 7.29 4.53 5.75
CA ASN A 60 7.46 5.20 4.46
C ASN A 60 8.42 4.49 3.47
N ARG A 61 9.12 3.42 3.90
CA ARG A 61 10.17 2.75 3.12
C ARG A 61 9.86 1.29 2.79
N VAL A 62 8.74 0.76 3.27
CA VAL A 62 8.37 -0.64 3.05
C VAL A 62 7.86 -0.81 1.62
N ARG A 63 8.69 -1.41 0.76
CA ARG A 63 8.40 -1.60 -0.69
C ARG A 63 8.62 -3.04 -1.18
N SER A 64 8.88 -3.95 -0.25
CA SER A 64 9.32 -5.31 -0.55
C SER A 64 8.20 -6.13 -1.20
N TRP A 65 8.39 -6.51 -2.47
CA TRP A 65 7.50 -7.46 -3.16
C TRP A 65 7.49 -8.85 -2.49
N ARG A 66 8.53 -9.18 -1.72
CA ARG A 66 8.59 -10.41 -0.93
C ARG A 66 7.66 -10.32 0.27
N LEU A 67 7.70 -9.19 0.99
CA LEU A 67 6.76 -8.92 2.09
C LEU A 67 5.31 -8.94 1.57
N LEU A 68 5.01 -8.24 0.47
CA LEU A 68 3.67 -8.26 -0.12
C LEU A 68 3.17 -9.68 -0.39
N ARG A 69 4.02 -10.52 -1.01
CA ARG A 69 3.66 -11.92 -1.30
C ARG A 69 3.45 -12.75 -0.04
N ALA A 70 4.32 -12.58 0.96
CA ALA A 70 4.18 -13.28 2.24
C ALA A 70 2.88 -12.88 2.95
N CYS A 71 2.60 -11.58 3.05
CA CYS A 71 1.36 -11.07 3.63
C CYS A 71 0.14 -11.53 2.83
N ALA A 72 0.17 -11.50 1.50
CA ALA A 72 -0.91 -11.99 0.65
C ALA A 72 -1.18 -13.49 0.85
N ALA A 73 -0.12 -14.30 0.98
CA ALA A 73 -0.27 -15.73 1.27
C ALA A 73 -0.94 -15.96 2.63
N VAL A 74 -0.52 -15.24 3.68
CA VAL A 74 -1.16 -15.29 5.00
C VAL A 74 -2.62 -14.85 4.92
N ALA A 75 -2.91 -13.72 4.28
CA ALA A 75 -4.28 -13.21 4.13
C ALA A 75 -5.20 -14.22 3.42
N VAL A 76 -4.71 -14.88 2.36
CA VAL A 76 -5.47 -15.93 1.65
C VAL A 76 -5.72 -17.14 2.56
N LEU A 77 -4.69 -17.63 3.26
CA LEU A 77 -4.84 -18.78 4.16
C LEU A 77 -5.81 -18.47 5.30
N THR A 78 -5.71 -17.29 5.92
CA THR A 78 -6.64 -16.85 6.96
C THR A 78 -8.05 -16.66 6.39
N GLY A 79 -8.20 -16.12 5.17
CA GLY A 79 -9.49 -16.01 4.49
C GLY A 79 -10.16 -17.36 4.24
N LEU A 80 -9.39 -18.40 3.91
CA LEU A 80 -9.92 -19.77 3.82
C LEU A 80 -10.37 -20.30 5.19
N ALA A 81 -9.62 -20.02 6.25
CA ALA A 81 -10.00 -20.38 7.61
C ALA A 81 -11.30 -19.68 8.04
N PHE A 82 -11.49 -18.40 7.70
CA PHE A 82 -12.74 -17.67 7.90
C PHE A 82 -13.93 -18.31 7.17
N LEU A 83 -13.77 -18.70 5.91
CA LEU A 83 -14.84 -19.39 5.19
C LEU A 83 -15.27 -20.69 5.89
N TRP A 84 -14.29 -21.45 6.38
CA TRP A 84 -14.56 -22.67 7.14
C TRP A 84 -15.19 -22.40 8.52
N LEU A 85 -14.69 -21.43 9.29
CA LEU A 85 -15.27 -21.08 10.59
C LEU A 85 -16.71 -20.57 10.45
N GLY A 86 -17.02 -19.82 9.39
CA GLY A 86 -18.35 -19.26 9.17
C GLY A 86 -19.39 -20.33 8.86
N SER A 87 -19.00 -21.31 8.05
CA SER A 87 -19.86 -22.47 7.80
C SER A 87 -20.03 -23.29 9.08
N ALA A 88 -18.98 -23.45 9.90
CA ALA A 88 -19.05 -24.17 11.16
C ALA A 88 -19.94 -23.46 12.21
N ILE A 89 -19.91 -22.12 12.30
CA ILE A 89 -20.82 -21.34 13.17
C ILE A 89 -22.27 -21.54 12.74
N THR A 90 -22.53 -21.45 11.43
CA THR A 90 -23.87 -21.65 10.86
C THR A 90 -24.37 -23.06 11.12
N ALA A 91 -23.53 -24.08 10.90
CA ALA A 91 -23.85 -25.48 11.17
C ALA A 91 -24.17 -25.71 12.66
N ALA A 92 -23.36 -25.15 13.57
CA ALA A 92 -23.60 -25.25 15.01
C ALA A 92 -24.96 -24.65 15.43
N ALA A 93 -25.39 -23.55 14.80
CA ALA A 93 -26.71 -22.97 15.06
C ALA A 93 -27.84 -23.88 14.57
N VAL A 94 -27.70 -24.47 13.38
CA VAL A 94 -28.69 -25.40 12.81
C VAL A 94 -28.78 -26.68 13.65
N GLU A 95 -27.65 -27.26 14.06
CA GLU A 95 -27.60 -28.39 15.01
C GLU A 95 -28.27 -28.05 16.34
N GLY A 96 -28.18 -26.78 16.77
CA GLY A 96 -28.87 -26.24 17.95
C GLY A 96 -30.36 -25.94 17.77
N GLY A 97 -30.94 -26.24 16.60
CA GLY A 97 -32.38 -26.08 16.33
C GLY A 97 -32.78 -24.76 15.66
N TRP A 98 -31.83 -23.95 15.18
CA TRP A 98 -32.14 -22.74 14.42
C TRP A 98 -32.82 -23.07 13.09
N THR A 99 -33.99 -22.48 12.83
CA THR A 99 -34.78 -22.65 11.59
C THR A 99 -35.00 -21.35 10.82
N GLY A 100 -34.45 -20.23 11.30
CA GLY A 100 -34.57 -18.92 10.67
C GLY A 100 -33.63 -18.72 9.47
N PRO A 101 -33.65 -17.52 8.85
CA PRO A 101 -32.85 -17.25 7.66
C PRO A 101 -31.34 -17.25 7.95
N ALA A 102 -30.54 -17.82 7.06
CA ALA A 102 -29.09 -17.89 7.19
C ALA A 102 -28.40 -16.52 7.30
N ALA A 103 -28.98 -15.48 6.68
CA ALA A 103 -28.47 -14.10 6.77
C ALA A 103 -28.45 -13.54 8.20
N ALA A 104 -29.30 -14.06 9.10
CA ALA A 104 -29.31 -13.67 10.51
C ALA A 104 -28.13 -14.24 11.30
N LEU A 105 -27.43 -15.24 10.76
CA LEU A 105 -26.28 -15.89 11.39
C LEU A 105 -24.93 -15.36 10.87
N GLN A 106 -24.96 -14.36 9.99
CA GLN A 106 -23.76 -13.77 9.44
C GLN A 106 -22.90 -13.15 10.54
N ALA A 107 -21.60 -13.43 10.53
CA ALA A 107 -20.60 -12.77 11.39
C ALA A 107 -20.75 -11.24 11.35
N PHE A 108 -20.58 -10.59 12.49
CA PHE A 108 -20.88 -9.16 12.64
C PHE A 108 -19.97 -8.27 11.79
N ASP A 109 -18.71 -8.67 11.61
CA ASP A 109 -17.70 -8.02 10.76
C ASP A 109 -18.24 -7.79 9.33
N LYS A 110 -18.97 -8.76 8.80
CA LYS A 110 -19.43 -8.74 7.40
C LYS A 110 -20.62 -7.82 7.13
N ARG A 111 -21.18 -7.15 8.14
CA ARG A 111 -22.37 -6.30 8.04
C ARG A 111 -21.99 -4.83 8.16
N PHE A 112 -22.68 -3.95 7.44
CA PHE A 112 -22.52 -2.49 7.63
C PHE A 112 -23.26 -2.04 8.91
N GLY A 113 -22.68 -2.35 10.06
CA GLY A 113 -23.34 -2.23 11.35
C GLY A 113 -24.49 -3.23 11.54
N TYR A 114 -25.11 -3.18 12.72
CA TYR A 114 -26.12 -4.13 13.17
C TYR A 114 -26.95 -3.56 14.31
N SER A 115 -28.17 -4.04 14.50
CA SER A 115 -29.07 -3.64 15.59
C SER A 115 -28.90 -4.51 16.84
N LEU A 116 -29.48 -4.08 17.97
CA LEU A 116 -29.58 -4.91 19.17
C LEU A 116 -30.29 -6.24 18.91
N ALA A 117 -31.37 -6.21 18.12
CA ALA A 117 -32.12 -7.40 17.75
C ALA A 117 -31.28 -8.37 16.90
N ASP A 118 -30.46 -7.86 15.98
CA ASP A 118 -29.54 -8.67 15.18
C ASP A 118 -28.54 -9.43 16.08
N VAL A 119 -27.89 -8.71 17.00
CA VAL A 119 -26.87 -9.29 17.89
C VAL A 119 -27.48 -10.34 18.81
N ASN A 120 -28.60 -10.02 19.47
CA ASN A 120 -29.28 -10.96 20.35
C ASN A 120 -29.72 -12.22 19.60
N THR A 121 -30.28 -12.05 18.40
CA THR A 121 -30.73 -13.18 17.56
C THR A 121 -29.55 -14.06 17.17
N ALA A 122 -28.48 -13.48 16.64
CA ALA A 122 -27.31 -14.23 16.19
C ALA A 122 -26.60 -14.95 17.34
N LEU A 123 -26.31 -14.24 18.45
CA LEU A 123 -25.58 -14.82 19.60
C LEU A 123 -26.40 -15.90 20.32
N ALA A 124 -27.73 -15.76 20.40
CA ALA A 124 -28.60 -16.80 20.90
C ALA A 124 -28.59 -18.02 19.96
N ALA A 125 -28.78 -17.80 18.66
CA ALA A 125 -28.84 -18.87 17.66
C ALA A 125 -27.54 -19.66 17.55
N TRP A 126 -26.38 -19.00 17.63
CA TRP A 126 -25.07 -19.66 17.60
C TRP A 126 -24.84 -20.61 18.77
N GLY A 127 -25.54 -20.41 19.90
CA GLY A 127 -25.32 -21.17 21.12
C GLY A 127 -23.88 -21.06 21.65
N VAL A 128 -23.53 -21.91 22.62
CA VAL A 128 -22.18 -21.89 23.23
C VAL A 128 -21.10 -22.25 22.21
N ARG A 129 -21.33 -23.28 21.40
CA ARG A 129 -20.36 -23.77 20.42
C ARG A 129 -20.09 -22.76 19.30
N GLY A 130 -21.14 -22.18 18.72
CA GLY A 130 -20.99 -21.18 17.67
C GLY A 130 -20.29 -19.91 18.18
N ARG A 131 -20.60 -19.46 19.40
CA ARG A 131 -19.87 -18.33 20.03
C ARG A 131 -18.40 -18.64 20.25
N ALA A 132 -18.03 -19.85 20.66
CA ALA A 132 -16.63 -20.25 20.79
C ALA A 132 -15.89 -20.27 19.44
N LEU A 133 -16.53 -20.77 18.38
CA LEU A 133 -16.01 -20.71 17.01
C LEU A 133 -15.84 -19.27 16.52
N TYR A 134 -16.77 -18.39 16.88
CA TYR A 134 -16.67 -16.96 16.58
C TYR A 134 -15.49 -16.30 17.30
N LEU A 135 -15.26 -16.59 18.58
CA LEU A 135 -14.07 -16.09 19.28
C LEU A 135 -12.76 -16.59 18.65
N ALA A 136 -12.75 -17.83 18.11
CA ALA A 136 -11.60 -18.33 17.35
C ALA A 136 -11.43 -17.60 16.02
N TRP A 137 -12.53 -17.18 15.38
CA TRP A 137 -12.50 -16.30 14.20
C TRP A 137 -11.82 -14.97 14.54
N GLU A 138 -12.30 -14.27 15.57
CA GLU A 138 -11.74 -12.98 16.00
C GLU A 138 -10.25 -13.10 16.36
N ALA A 139 -9.85 -14.19 17.01
CA ALA A 139 -8.44 -14.44 17.31
C ALA A 139 -7.57 -14.59 16.05
N LEU A 140 -8.08 -15.24 15.00
CA LEU A 140 -7.36 -15.34 13.73
C LEU A 140 -7.27 -13.99 13.02
N ASP A 141 -8.31 -13.15 13.16
CA ASP A 141 -8.34 -11.81 12.59
C ASP A 141 -7.21 -10.94 13.16
N VAL A 142 -7.22 -10.78 14.49
CA VAL A 142 -6.22 -10.01 15.25
C VAL A 142 -4.80 -10.52 15.04
N LEU A 143 -4.59 -11.85 15.08
CA LEU A 143 -3.24 -12.43 15.08
C LEU A 143 -2.62 -12.52 13.69
N PHE A 144 -3.44 -12.70 12.64
CA PHE A 144 -2.93 -13.01 11.30
C PHE A 144 -3.50 -12.11 10.22
N PHE A 145 -4.82 -11.91 10.17
CA PHE A 145 -5.45 -11.20 9.07
C PHE A 145 -5.12 -9.70 9.10
N ILE A 146 -5.40 -8.99 10.21
CA ILE A 146 -5.10 -7.56 10.36
C ILE A 146 -3.61 -7.26 10.10
N PRO A 147 -2.63 -7.97 10.70
CA PRO A 147 -1.21 -7.73 10.41
C PRO A 147 -0.85 -7.97 8.94
N SER A 148 -1.46 -8.97 8.31
CA SER A 148 -1.21 -9.28 6.90
C SER A 148 -1.78 -8.21 5.97
N LEU A 149 -3.00 -7.74 6.22
CA LEU A 149 -3.62 -6.64 5.48
C LEU A 149 -2.84 -5.34 5.66
N LEU A 150 -2.44 -5.02 6.89
CA LEU A 150 -1.59 -3.86 7.16
C LEU A 150 -0.29 -3.93 6.34
N GLY A 151 0.36 -5.10 6.27
CA GLY A 151 1.56 -5.30 5.47
C GLY A 151 1.32 -5.10 3.96
N ILE A 152 0.20 -5.62 3.44
CA ILE A 152 -0.21 -5.44 2.03
C ILE A 152 -0.43 -3.95 1.74
N ASP A 153 -1.26 -3.31 2.55
CA ASP A 153 -1.67 -1.92 2.39
C ASP A 153 -0.46 -0.99 2.47
N LEU A 154 0.43 -1.18 3.45
CA LEU A 154 1.66 -0.38 3.54
C LEU A 154 2.48 -0.44 2.25
N VAL A 155 2.63 -1.62 1.63
CA VAL A 155 3.39 -1.74 0.37
C VAL A 155 2.65 -1.04 -0.78
N ILE A 156 1.34 -1.24 -0.91
CA ILE A 156 0.52 -0.67 -1.99
C ILE A 156 0.50 0.86 -1.88
N PHE A 157 0.14 1.40 -0.72
CA PHE A 157 -0.03 2.83 -0.50
C PHE A 157 1.30 3.60 -0.56
N ASN A 158 2.41 3.02 -0.11
CA ASN A 158 3.74 3.63 -0.32
C ASN A 158 4.08 3.76 -1.81
N ARG A 159 3.87 2.68 -2.59
CA ARG A 159 4.14 2.69 -4.03
C ARG A 159 3.25 3.67 -4.77
N LEU A 160 1.98 3.74 -4.38
CA LEU A 160 1.03 4.67 -4.96
C LEU A 160 1.38 6.12 -4.65
N GLY A 161 1.74 6.42 -3.39
CA GLY A 161 2.18 7.75 -2.99
C GLY A 161 3.42 8.21 -3.74
N GLU A 162 4.38 7.33 -4.00
CA GLU A 162 5.57 7.63 -4.80
C GLU A 162 5.26 7.86 -6.26
N ALA A 163 4.42 7.00 -6.85
CA ALA A 163 3.98 7.16 -8.22
C ALA A 163 3.26 8.50 -8.42
N LEU A 164 2.42 8.90 -7.45
CA LEU A 164 1.72 10.18 -7.46
C LEU A 164 2.69 11.36 -7.36
N VAL A 165 3.67 11.32 -6.45
CA VAL A 165 4.68 12.37 -6.33
C VAL A 165 5.52 12.48 -7.61
N GLY A 166 5.93 11.35 -8.21
CA GLY A 166 6.67 11.35 -9.48
C GLY A 166 5.86 11.85 -10.67
N ALA A 167 4.56 11.51 -10.72
CA ALA A 167 3.64 11.99 -11.75
C ALA A 167 3.43 13.51 -11.66
N THR A 168 3.17 14.01 -10.44
CA THR A 168 2.94 15.44 -10.18
C THR A 168 4.19 16.29 -10.38
N ALA A 169 5.37 15.81 -9.97
CA ALA A 169 6.64 16.51 -10.19
C ALA A 169 6.91 16.72 -11.70
N ALA A 170 6.68 15.70 -12.52
CA ALA A 170 6.89 15.85 -13.96
C ALA A 170 5.82 16.70 -14.65
N ALA A 171 4.58 16.66 -14.19
CA ALA A 171 3.55 17.57 -14.68
C ALA A 171 3.90 19.04 -14.33
N GLY A 172 4.48 19.26 -13.15
CA GLY A 172 4.90 20.59 -12.69
C GLY A 172 6.16 21.14 -13.38
N ALA A 173 7.05 20.28 -13.88
CA ALA A 173 8.26 20.70 -14.60
C ALA A 173 7.96 21.41 -15.94
N GLY A 174 6.78 21.21 -16.52
CA GLY A 174 6.33 21.87 -17.75
C GLY A 174 5.47 23.13 -17.55
N ALA A 175 5.07 23.45 -16.31
CA ALA A 175 4.21 24.59 -16.01
C ALA A 175 5.00 25.71 -15.30
N ALA A 176 4.69 26.98 -15.62
CA ALA A 176 5.35 28.16 -15.04
C ALA A 176 5.49 28.07 -13.50
N ALA A 177 6.62 28.58 -12.97
CA ALA A 177 7.16 28.33 -11.62
C ALA A 177 6.19 28.52 -10.42
N GLY A 178 5.04 29.18 -10.60
CA GLY A 178 4.00 29.34 -9.57
C GLY A 178 3.08 28.13 -9.39
N GLY A 179 2.78 27.37 -10.46
CA GLY A 179 1.87 26.21 -10.40
C GLY A 179 2.51 24.97 -9.75
N SER A 180 3.83 24.84 -9.86
CA SER A 180 4.58 23.67 -9.38
C SER A 180 4.59 23.54 -7.86
N ARG A 181 4.60 24.66 -7.11
CA ARG A 181 4.64 24.63 -5.64
C ARG A 181 3.36 24.06 -5.02
N ARG A 182 2.19 24.49 -5.49
CA ARG A 182 0.89 24.01 -4.98
C ARG A 182 0.67 22.53 -5.30
N ALA A 183 0.99 22.11 -6.52
CA ALA A 183 0.91 20.70 -6.92
C ALA A 183 1.86 19.81 -6.08
N ALA A 184 3.10 20.26 -5.87
CA ALA A 184 4.07 19.54 -5.04
C ALA A 184 3.67 19.51 -3.56
N GLN A 185 3.01 20.55 -3.04
CA GLN A 185 2.47 20.57 -1.69
C GLN A 185 1.29 19.60 -1.56
N LEU A 186 0.35 19.63 -2.50
CA LEU A 186 -0.79 18.70 -2.53
C LEU A 186 -0.31 17.24 -2.60
N ALA A 187 0.66 16.94 -3.48
CA ALA A 187 1.22 15.59 -3.59
C ALA A 187 1.89 15.13 -2.27
N ARG A 188 2.57 16.03 -1.56
CA ARG A 188 3.13 15.74 -0.24
C ARG A 188 2.05 15.49 0.81
N VAL A 189 0.97 16.27 0.82
CA VAL A 189 -0.18 16.06 1.72
C VAL A 189 -0.85 14.73 1.43
N VAL A 190 -1.17 14.45 0.16
CA VAL A 190 -1.80 13.18 -0.24
C VAL A 190 -0.91 12.00 0.14
N ARG A 191 0.40 12.05 -0.14
CA ARG A 191 1.33 11.01 0.33
C ARG A 191 1.31 10.86 1.85
N GLY A 192 1.29 11.96 2.59
CA GLY A 192 1.20 11.94 4.04
C GLY A 192 -0.06 11.26 4.57
N VAL A 193 -1.20 11.43 3.89
CA VAL A 193 -2.46 10.76 4.21
C VAL A 193 -2.39 9.28 3.85
N LEU A 194 -1.98 8.96 2.61
CA LEU A 194 -1.90 7.58 2.11
C LEU A 194 -1.05 6.66 2.99
N VAL A 195 0.04 7.16 3.56
CA VAL A 195 0.93 6.34 4.39
C VAL A 195 0.35 6.06 5.79
N ARG A 196 -0.53 6.93 6.30
CA ARG A 196 -1.16 6.77 7.62
C ARG A 196 -2.44 5.95 7.58
N LEU A 197 -3.07 5.90 6.42
CA LEU A 197 -4.36 5.26 6.23
C LEU A 197 -4.37 3.76 6.59
N PRO A 198 -3.36 2.94 6.24
CA PRO A 198 -3.31 1.54 6.65
C PRO A 198 -3.28 1.35 8.17
N LEU A 199 -2.56 2.23 8.88
CA LEU A 199 -2.47 2.19 10.34
C LEU A 199 -3.80 2.58 10.99
N LEU A 200 -4.49 3.58 10.43
CA LEU A 200 -5.81 3.97 10.90
C LEU A 200 -6.83 2.85 10.67
N MET A 201 -6.79 2.20 9.50
CA MET A 201 -7.64 1.04 9.20
C MET A 201 -7.41 -0.09 10.19
N ALA A 202 -6.16 -0.51 10.40
CA ALA A 202 -5.83 -1.55 11.36
C ALA A 202 -6.24 -1.19 12.80
N ALA A 203 -6.09 0.07 13.20
CA ALA A 203 -6.53 0.52 14.52
C ALA A 203 -8.05 0.47 14.69
N VAL A 204 -8.81 0.87 13.67
CA VAL A 204 -10.28 0.79 13.68
C VAL A 204 -10.74 -0.67 13.69
N ASP A 205 -10.10 -1.55 12.93
CA ASP A 205 -10.38 -3.00 12.91
C ASP A 205 -10.14 -3.63 14.29
N LEU A 206 -9.00 -3.35 14.93
CA LEU A 206 -8.71 -3.85 16.28
C LEU A 206 -9.70 -3.36 17.35
N LEU A 207 -10.20 -2.12 17.23
CA LEU A 207 -11.24 -1.61 18.12
C LEU A 207 -12.58 -2.32 17.89
N GLU A 208 -12.84 -2.71 16.66
CA GLU A 208 -14.03 -3.43 16.22
C GLU A 208 -14.03 -4.86 16.79
N ASP A 209 -12.96 -5.61 16.55
CA ASP A 209 -12.75 -6.97 17.08
C ASP A 209 -12.84 -6.99 18.60
N ALA A 210 -12.21 -6.01 19.28
CA ALA A 210 -12.29 -5.89 20.73
C ALA A 210 -13.74 -5.71 21.21
N GLY A 211 -14.53 -4.91 20.49
CA GLY A 211 -15.96 -4.75 20.73
C GLY A 211 -16.73 -6.05 20.53
N GLN A 212 -16.49 -6.76 19.42
CA GLN A 212 -17.18 -8.02 19.11
C GLN A 212 -16.83 -9.14 20.09
N VAL A 213 -15.57 -9.26 20.49
CA VAL A 213 -15.12 -10.20 21.53
C VAL A 213 -15.82 -9.88 22.85
N ALA A 214 -15.82 -8.60 23.26
CA ALA A 214 -16.47 -8.18 24.50
C ALA A 214 -17.98 -8.48 24.48
N LEU A 215 -18.67 -8.18 23.37
CA LEU A 215 -20.09 -8.49 23.21
C LEU A 215 -20.36 -9.99 23.30
N THR A 216 -19.56 -10.81 22.63
CA THR A 216 -19.73 -12.28 22.61
C THR A 216 -19.53 -12.88 23.99
N VAL A 217 -18.49 -12.43 24.72
CA VAL A 217 -18.20 -12.89 26.09
C VAL A 217 -19.30 -12.42 27.05
N TRP A 218 -19.68 -11.15 27.00
CA TRP A 218 -20.70 -10.60 27.88
C TRP A 218 -22.07 -11.23 27.66
N PHE A 219 -22.49 -11.46 26.40
CA PHE A 219 -23.71 -12.20 26.14
C PHE A 219 -23.66 -13.61 26.74
N GLY A 220 -22.52 -14.29 26.63
CA GLY A 220 -22.31 -15.60 27.24
C GLY A 220 -22.47 -15.59 28.76
N THR A 221 -21.93 -14.58 29.45
CA THR A 221 -22.05 -14.45 30.91
C THR A 221 -23.46 -14.05 31.33
N ALA A 222 -24.11 -13.13 30.60
CA ALA A 222 -25.47 -12.70 30.85
C ALA A 222 -26.48 -13.85 30.66
N ALA A 223 -26.37 -14.63 29.59
CA ALA A 223 -27.23 -15.78 29.34
C ALA A 223 -27.08 -16.86 30.44
N ALA A 224 -25.86 -17.06 30.96
CA ALA A 224 -25.62 -17.97 32.08
C ALA A 224 -26.25 -17.43 33.39
N ALA A 225 -26.18 -16.12 33.62
CA ALA A 225 -26.77 -15.47 34.78
C ALA A 225 -28.31 -15.49 34.74
N GLU A 226 -28.91 -15.26 33.56
CA GLU A 226 -30.35 -15.37 33.33
C GLU A 226 -30.86 -16.79 33.59
N SER A 227 -30.13 -17.80 33.12
CA SER A 227 -30.41 -19.21 33.42
C SER A 227 -30.34 -19.51 34.92
N ALA A 228 -29.61 -18.71 35.70
CA ALA A 228 -29.51 -18.79 37.15
C ALA A 228 -30.50 -17.86 37.89
N GLY A 229 -31.40 -17.17 37.17
CA GLY A 229 -32.42 -16.28 37.74
C GLY A 229 -31.96 -14.86 38.04
N ALA A 230 -30.75 -14.46 37.64
CA ALA A 230 -30.35 -13.05 37.65
C ALA A 230 -30.96 -12.35 36.42
N GLY A 231 -31.61 -11.21 36.60
CA GLY A 231 -32.39 -10.55 35.54
C GLY A 231 -31.64 -10.27 34.23
N ALA A 232 -32.42 -9.95 33.19
CA ALA A 232 -31.93 -9.66 31.84
C ALA A 232 -30.92 -8.48 31.81
N PRO A 233 -30.03 -8.43 30.80
CA PRO A 233 -29.08 -7.33 30.64
C PRO A 233 -29.77 -5.97 30.48
N GLY A 234 -29.24 -4.96 31.17
CA GLY A 234 -29.76 -3.59 31.21
C GLY A 234 -29.33 -2.71 30.03
N TRP A 235 -29.46 -1.40 30.19
CA TRP A 235 -29.12 -0.38 29.19
C TRP A 235 -27.63 -0.40 28.78
N GLU A 236 -26.76 -0.93 29.63
CA GLU A 236 -25.32 -1.03 29.37
C GLU A 236 -25.03 -1.98 28.18
N TRP A 237 -25.82 -3.04 28.04
CA TRP A 237 -25.72 -3.97 26.91
C TRP A 237 -26.13 -3.30 25.59
N GLU A 238 -27.24 -2.57 25.61
CA GLU A 238 -27.69 -1.80 24.45
C GLU A 238 -26.64 -0.77 24.03
N ALA A 239 -26.08 -0.02 24.98
CA ALA A 239 -25.04 0.96 24.72
C ALA A 239 -23.79 0.31 24.10
N ALA A 240 -23.37 -0.87 24.58
CA ALA A 240 -22.22 -1.59 24.04
C ALA A 240 -22.48 -2.08 22.60
N VAL A 241 -23.67 -2.60 22.31
CA VAL A 241 -24.04 -3.02 20.95
C VAL A 241 -24.06 -1.84 19.99
N VAL A 242 -24.63 -0.71 20.40
CA VAL A 242 -24.65 0.51 19.59
C VAL A 242 -23.23 1.02 19.32
N ALA A 243 -22.38 1.03 20.35
CA ALA A 243 -20.98 1.45 20.20
C ALA A 243 -20.21 0.53 19.24
N ALA A 244 -20.30 -0.79 19.40
CA ALA A 244 -19.63 -1.74 18.51
C ALA A 244 -20.14 -1.64 17.07
N SER A 245 -21.46 -1.51 16.88
CA SER A 245 -22.02 -1.27 15.54
C SER A 245 -21.53 0.04 14.93
N ALA A 246 -21.34 1.10 15.71
CA ALA A 246 -20.82 2.38 15.22
C ALA A 246 -19.36 2.23 14.78
N VAL A 247 -18.52 1.55 15.57
CA VAL A 247 -17.13 1.25 15.21
C VAL A 247 -17.06 0.44 13.92
N ASN A 248 -17.92 -0.58 13.75
CA ASN A 248 -17.98 -1.36 12.53
C ASN A 248 -18.38 -0.50 11.30
N ARG A 249 -19.34 0.42 11.44
CA ARG A 249 -19.64 1.37 10.34
C ARG A 249 -18.44 2.26 10.00
N VAL A 250 -17.71 2.74 11.00
CA VAL A 250 -16.48 3.52 10.79
C VAL A 250 -15.44 2.69 10.05
N LYS A 251 -15.28 1.40 10.39
CA LYS A 251 -14.42 0.45 9.66
C LYS A 251 -14.75 0.44 8.17
N TRP A 252 -16.01 0.20 7.82
CA TRP A 252 -16.45 0.15 6.42
C TRP A 252 -16.26 1.48 5.68
N VAL A 253 -16.50 2.62 6.35
CA VAL A 253 -16.24 3.95 5.78
C VAL A 253 -14.74 4.15 5.53
N CYS A 254 -13.88 3.73 6.46
CA CYS A 254 -12.43 3.78 6.29
C CYS A 254 -11.99 2.90 5.11
N ILE A 255 -12.45 1.65 5.03
CA ILE A 255 -12.17 0.74 3.90
C ILE A 255 -12.60 1.37 2.57
N GLY A 256 -13.85 1.83 2.48
CA GLY A 256 -14.39 2.43 1.26
C GLY A 256 -13.63 3.70 0.85
N GLY A 257 -13.30 4.56 1.82
CA GLY A 257 -12.49 5.76 1.59
C GLY A 257 -11.09 5.44 1.10
N SER A 258 -10.45 4.42 1.67
CA SER A 258 -9.12 3.95 1.25
C SER A 258 -9.10 3.40 -0.16
N VAL A 259 -10.07 2.56 -0.51
CA VAL A 259 -10.21 2.05 -1.87
C VAL A 259 -10.47 3.19 -2.86
N GLY A 260 -11.39 4.10 -2.53
CA GLY A 260 -11.69 5.27 -3.38
C GLY A 260 -10.46 6.15 -3.61
N LEU A 261 -9.69 6.42 -2.56
CA LEU A 261 -8.46 7.21 -2.65
C LEU A 261 -7.36 6.47 -3.44
N ALA A 262 -7.26 5.15 -3.28
CA ALA A 262 -6.32 4.34 -4.05
C ALA A 262 -6.65 4.37 -5.55
N LEU A 263 -7.92 4.23 -5.91
CA LEU A 263 -8.41 4.30 -7.29
C LEU A 263 -8.20 5.70 -7.89
N ALA A 264 -8.48 6.76 -7.13
CA ALA A 264 -8.27 8.14 -7.58
C ALA A 264 -6.79 8.42 -7.87
N ALA A 265 -5.89 8.01 -6.97
CA ALA A 265 -4.45 8.16 -7.19
C ALA A 265 -3.94 7.30 -8.35
N TRP A 266 -4.50 6.10 -8.56
CA TRP A 266 -4.20 5.27 -9.72
C TRP A 266 -4.65 5.93 -11.03
N GLY A 267 -5.88 6.47 -11.09
CA GLY A 267 -6.39 7.20 -12.23
C GLY A 267 -5.54 8.43 -12.58
N ALA A 268 -5.14 9.21 -11.57
CA ALA A 268 -4.23 10.35 -11.74
C ALA A 268 -2.87 9.92 -12.32
N MET A 269 -2.34 8.78 -11.89
CA MET A 269 -1.11 8.21 -12.45
C MET A 269 -1.26 7.84 -13.93
N LEU A 270 -2.35 7.16 -14.30
CA LEU A 270 -2.60 6.78 -15.70
C LEU A 270 -2.75 8.01 -16.60
N TRP A 271 -3.51 9.02 -16.14
CA TRP A 271 -3.68 10.27 -16.87
C TRP A 271 -2.35 11.00 -17.09
N ALA A 272 -1.51 11.09 -16.06
CA ALA A 272 -0.19 11.71 -16.18
C ALA A 272 0.73 10.95 -17.14
N ARG A 273 0.67 9.61 -17.18
CA ARG A 273 1.41 8.79 -18.15
C ARG A 273 0.95 9.06 -19.58
N GLN A 274 -0.35 9.17 -19.81
CA GLN A 274 -0.90 9.47 -21.13
C GLN A 274 -0.40 10.84 -21.64
N ARG A 275 -0.52 11.89 -20.82
CA ARG A 275 -0.02 13.23 -21.16
C ARG A 275 1.45 13.26 -21.54
N ARG A 276 2.30 12.43 -20.90
CA ARG A 276 3.71 12.32 -21.28
C ARG A 276 3.92 11.66 -22.64
N ARG A 277 3.11 10.66 -22.99
CA ARG A 277 3.17 10.03 -24.32
C ARG A 277 2.78 11.06 -25.39
N ASP A 278 1.66 11.73 -25.19
CA ASP A 278 1.16 12.74 -26.13
C ASP A 278 2.15 13.92 -26.27
N GLY A 279 2.76 14.36 -25.17
CA GLY A 279 3.75 15.44 -25.17
C GLY A 279 5.12 15.04 -25.75
N GLY A 280 5.53 13.78 -25.58
CA GLY A 280 6.78 13.24 -26.14
C GLY A 280 6.71 13.08 -27.66
N GLU A 281 5.56 12.65 -28.18
CA GLU A 281 5.31 12.61 -29.63
C GLU A 281 5.30 14.01 -30.24
N GLY A 282 4.71 15.00 -29.55
CA GLY A 282 4.73 16.40 -29.98
C GLY A 282 6.13 17.01 -30.03
N ALA A 283 6.99 16.70 -29.04
CA ALA A 283 8.37 17.19 -29.00
C ALA A 283 9.24 16.54 -30.09
N ALA A 284 9.17 15.22 -30.28
CA ALA A 284 9.90 14.52 -31.34
C ALA A 284 9.48 14.98 -32.75
N ALA A 285 8.19 15.26 -32.97
CA ALA A 285 7.69 15.81 -34.23
C ALA A 285 8.09 17.28 -34.47
N ALA A 286 8.38 18.04 -33.42
CA ALA A 286 8.89 19.40 -33.53
C ALA A 286 10.40 19.41 -33.83
N GLU A 287 11.16 18.49 -33.22
CA GLU A 287 12.60 18.36 -33.42
C GLU A 287 12.93 17.82 -34.83
N GLY A 288 12.21 16.80 -35.31
CA GLY A 288 12.36 16.30 -36.68
C GLY A 288 12.02 17.34 -37.76
N ARG A 289 11.09 18.29 -37.48
CA ARG A 289 10.79 19.41 -38.38
C ARG A 289 11.91 20.46 -38.42
N ARG A 290 12.61 20.68 -37.31
CA ARG A 290 13.77 21.59 -37.26
C ARG A 290 14.97 21.00 -37.99
N GLU A 291 15.24 19.71 -37.81
CA GLU A 291 16.32 19.02 -38.52
C GLU A 291 16.05 18.90 -40.03
N GLY A 292 14.79 18.78 -40.45
CA GLY A 292 14.40 18.81 -41.86
C GLY A 292 14.66 20.17 -42.51
N MET A 293 14.29 21.27 -41.85
CA MET A 293 14.55 22.63 -42.37
C MET A 293 16.04 22.97 -42.39
N ALA A 294 16.85 22.47 -41.44
CA ALA A 294 18.29 22.72 -41.41
C ALA A 294 19.11 21.98 -42.49
N LYS A 295 18.49 21.07 -43.25
CA LYS A 295 19.15 20.36 -44.37
C LYS A 295 18.79 20.92 -45.75
N GLU A 296 17.89 21.88 -45.82
CA GLU A 296 17.50 22.56 -47.07
C GLU A 296 18.18 23.94 -47.26
N GLU A 297 19.06 24.35 -46.34
CA GLU A 297 19.97 25.49 -46.46
C GLU A 297 21.38 25.04 -46.90
#